data_AF-A0A7Y0H6X2-F1
#
_entry.id   AF-A0A7Y0H6X2-F1
#
_cell.length_a   1.000
_cell.length_b   1.000
_cell.length_c   1.000
_cell.angle_alpha   90.00
_cell.angle_beta   90.00
_cell.angle_gamma   90.00
#
_symmetry.space_group_name_H-M   'P 1'
#
loop_
_entity.id
_entity.type
_entity.pdbx_description
1 polymer ?
#
loop_
_entity_poly.entity_id
_entity_poly.type
_entity_poly.pdbx_seq_one_letter_code
_entity_poly.pdbx_strand_id
1 'polypeptide(L)' 'MVVLWPSFLTACVASGLLFSLVNPEQLILLGNRIELSNLGVYTIGFFVFWLLGAISSGLTVLLSSTSK' A
#
# COMPACT_ATOMS: atom_id res chain seq x y z
N MET A 1 -7.27 14.03 8.05
CA MET A 1 -8.39 13.23 7.48
C MET A 1 -8.46 13.31 5.96
N VAL A 2 -8.29 14.48 5.34
CA VAL A 2 -8.39 14.64 3.87
C VAL A 2 -7.40 13.76 3.08
N VAL A 3 -6.23 13.45 3.64
CA VAL A 3 -5.24 12.57 2.99
C VAL A 3 -5.36 11.11 3.46
N LEU A 4 -5.29 10.88 4.78
CA LEU A 4 -5.23 9.54 5.39
C LEU A 4 -6.45 8.65 5.08
N TRP A 5 -7.66 9.22 5.04
CA TRP A 5 -8.88 8.45 4.85
C TRP A 5 -9.10 8.03 3.39
N PRO A 6 -8.99 8.93 2.38
CA PRO A 6 -9.05 8.51 0.99
C PRO A 6 -7.91 7.56 0.60
N SER A 7 -6.69 7.77 1.11
CA SER A 7 -5.59 6.85 0.82
C SER A 7 -5.82 5.45 1.39
N PHE A 8 -6.51 5.33 2.53
CA PHE A 8 -6.89 4.05 3.13
C PHE A 8 -7.84 3.27 2.22
N LEU A 9 -8.91 3.92 1.72
CA LEU A 9 -9.88 3.29 0.83
C LEU A 9 -9.23 2.84 -0.49
N THR A 10 -8.38 3.69 -1.08
CA THR A 10 -7.62 3.33 -2.28
C THR A 10 -6.69 2.15 -2.02
N ALA A 11 -6.05 2.08 -0.85
CA ALA A 11 -5.21 0.95 -0.46
C ALA A 11 -6.02 -0.35 -0.32
N CYS A 12 -7.22 -0.31 0.24
CA CYS A 12 -8.10 -1.49 0.30
C CYS A 12 -8.38 -2.05 -1.09
N VAL A 13 -8.73 -1.18 -2.05
CA VAL A 13 -8.99 -1.57 -3.44
C VAL A 13 -7.72 -2.09 -4.10
N ALA A 14 -6.59 -1.38 -3.98
CA ALA A 14 -5.32 -1.76 -4.57
C ALA A 14 -4.82 -3.12 -4.04
N SER A 15 -4.88 -3.34 -2.72
CA SER A 15 -4.55 -4.63 -2.11
C SER A 15 -5.46 -5.74 -2.59
N GLY A 16 -6.78 -5.51 -2.65
CA GLY A 16 -7.73 -6.50 -3.14
C GLY A 16 -7.44 -6.90 -4.59
N LEU A 17 -7.15 -5.94 -5.46
CA LEU A 17 -6.80 -6.18 -6.85
C LEU A 17 -5.45 -6.89 -6.99
N LEU A 18 -4.40 -6.40 -6.31
CA LEU A 18 -3.06 -6.99 -6.37
C LEU A 18 -3.10 -8.45 -5.93
N PHE A 19 -3.68 -8.74 -4.78
CA PHE A 19 -3.70 -10.10 -4.22
C PHE A 19 -4.70 -11.02 -4.91
N SER A 20 -5.69 -10.47 -5.63
CA SER A 20 -6.51 -11.28 -6.55
C SER A 20 -5.75 -11.70 -7.80
N LEU A 21 -4.75 -10.92 -8.23
CA LEU A 21 -3.95 -11.20 -9.43
C LEU A 21 -2.63 -11.91 -9.12
N VAL A 22 -2.08 -11.70 -7.92
CA VAL A 22 -0.77 -12.17 -7.48
C VAL A 22 -0.94 -13.09 -6.28
N ASN A 23 -0.53 -14.35 -6.43
CA ASN A 23 -0.54 -15.30 -5.32
C ASN A 23 0.56 -14.94 -4.31
N PRO A 24 0.25 -14.69 -3.03
CA PRO A 24 1.26 -14.39 -2.01
C PRO A 24 2.22 -15.57 -1.78
N GLU A 25 1.74 -16.80 -1.94
CA GLU A 25 2.50 -18.05 -1.87
C GLU A 25 3.67 -18.11 -2.87
N GLN A 26 3.57 -17.39 -3.98
CA GLN A 26 4.58 -17.38 -5.05
C GLN A 26 5.56 -16.21 -4.90
N LEU A 27 5.43 -15.39 -3.85
CA LEU A 27 6.27 -14.22 -3.65
C LEU A 27 7.64 -14.68 -3.11
N ILE A 28 8.68 -14.48 -3.92
CA ILE A 28 10.07 -14.77 -3.60
C ILE A 28 10.77 -13.44 -3.33
N LEU A 29 11.32 -13.27 -2.13
CA LEU A 29 12.02 -12.06 -1.72
C LEU A 29 13.50 -12.42 -1.52
N LEU A 30 14.39 -11.71 -2.23
CA LEU A 30 15.85 -11.94 -2.19
C LEU A 30 16.25 -13.40 -2.54
N GLY A 31 15.49 -14.07 -3.42
CA GLY A 31 15.78 -15.44 -3.85
C GLY A 31 15.26 -16.54 -2.91
N ASN A 32 14.72 -16.19 -1.74
CA ASN A 32 14.12 -17.14 -0.81
C ASN A 32 12.58 -17.02 -0.81
N ARG A 33 11.91 -18.17 -0.65
CA ARG A 33 10.47 -18.20 -0.42
C ARG A 33 10.20 -17.51 0.91
N ILE A 34 9.24 -16.61 0.92
CA ILE A 34 8.89 -15.86 2.11
C ILE A 34 8.22 -16.82 3.11
N GLU A 35 8.84 -17.04 4.28
CA GLU A 35 8.24 -17.80 5.39
C GLU A 35 7.28 -16.95 6.25
N LEU A 36 6.62 -15.95 5.65
CA LEU A 36 5.54 -15.23 6.30
C LEU A 36 4.24 -15.96 6.03
N SER A 37 3.35 -15.95 7.03
CA SER A 37 1.98 -16.41 6.81
C SER A 37 1.32 -15.55 5.72
N ASN A 38 0.40 -16.15 4.96
CA ASN A 38 -0.36 -15.44 3.93
C ASN A 38 -1.02 -14.15 4.48
N LEU A 39 -1.51 -14.19 5.73
CA LEU A 39 -2.05 -13.03 6.42
C LEU A 39 -1.01 -11.92 6.64
N GLY A 40 0.23 -12.27 6.98
CA GLY A 40 1.33 -11.32 7.15
C GLY A 40 1.65 -10.59 5.85
N VAL A 41 1.72 -11.32 4.72
CA VAL A 41 1.97 -10.74 3.40
C VAL A 41 0.86 -9.76 3.00
N TYR A 42 -0.40 -10.13 3.21
CA TYR A 42 -1.54 -9.26 2.91
C TYR A 42 -1.54 -7.98 3.73
N THR A 43 -1.25 -8.11 5.02
CA THR A 43 -1.20 -6.98 5.95
C THR A 43 -0.09 -6.01 5.55
N ILE A 44 1.11 -6.52 5.27
CA ILE A 44 2.25 -5.69 4.84
C ILE A 44 1.93 -4.96 3.54
N GLY A 45 1.41 -5.66 2.53
CA GLY A 45 1.08 -5.02 1.25
C GLY A 45 0.01 -3.94 1.38
N PHE A 46 -0.99 -4.14 2.25
CA PHE A 46 -1.97 -3.12 2.58
C PHE A 46 -1.33 -1.87 3.18
N PHE A 47 -0.48 -2.01 4.20
CA PHE A 47 0.21 -0.87 4.80
C PHE A 47 1.15 -0.17 3.82
N VAL A 48 1.82 -0.91 2.93
CA VAL A 48 2.66 -0.33 1.89
C VAL A 48 1.84 0.54 0.93
N PHE A 49 0.73 0.02 0.40
CA PHE A 49 -0.13 0.83 -0.49
C PHE A 49 -0.73 2.04 0.21
N TRP A 50 -1.17 1.86 1.47
CA TRP A 50 -1.74 2.95 2.25
C TRP A 50 -0.74 4.08 2.50
N LEU A 51 0.49 3.72 2.91
CA LEU A 51 1.55 4.67 3.18
C LEU A 51 1.99 5.39 1.89
N LEU A 52 2.13 4.67 0.78
CA LEU A 52 2.46 5.28 -0.52
C LEU A 52 1.40 6.29 -0.95
N GLY A 53 0.11 5.93 -0.84
CA GLY A 53 -0.99 6.85 -1.14
C GLY A 53 -1.02 8.07 -0.21
N ALA A 54 -0.76 7.86 1.09
CA ALA A 54 -0.69 8.93 2.07
C ALA A 54 0.49 9.89 1.82
N ILE A 55 1.67 9.36 1.48
CA ILE A 55 2.85 10.14 1.13
C ILE A 55 2.59 10.94 -0.15
N SER A 56 2.10 10.29 -1.22
CA SER A 56 1.81 10.96 -2.49
C SER A 56 0.85 12.13 -2.33
N SER A 57 -0.30 11.89 -1.69
CA SER A 57 -1.31 12.94 -1.47
C SER A 57 -0.84 13.97 -0.44
N GLY A 58 -0.05 13.55 0.56
CA GLY A 58 0.56 14.45 1.54
C GLY A 58 1.54 15.42 0.88
N LEU A 59 2.39 14.94 -0.03
CA LEU A 59 3.29 15.76 -0.84
C LEU A 59 2.51 16.74 -1.71
N THR A 60 1.41 16.32 -2.35
CA THR A 60 0.53 17.22 -3.12
C THR A 60 0.00 18.35 -2.25
N VAL A 61 -0.47 18.05 -1.03
CA VAL A 61 -0.96 19.06 -0.10
C VAL A 61 0.16 20.01 0.35
N LEU A 62 1.34 19.47 0.68
CA LEU A 62 2.50 20.28 1.07
C LEU A 62 2.92 21.25 -0.04
N LEU A 63 3.08 20.76 -1.27
CA LEU A 63 3.42 21.58 -2.44
C LEU A 63 2.35 22.64 -2.71
N SER A 64 1.08 22.27 -2.62
CA SER A 64 -0.05 23.19 -2.82
C SER A 64 -0.14 24.26 -1.73
N SER A 65 0.31 23.94 -0.51
CA SER A 65 0.38 24.91 0.59
C SER A 65 1.57 25.86 0.48
N THR A 66 2.68 25.40 -0.11
CA THR A 66 3.88 26.23 -0.33
C THR A 66 3.72 27.23 -1.48
N SER A 67 2.82 26.94 -2.43
CA SER A 67 2.55 27.82 -3.58
C SER A 67 1.61 29.00 -3.24
N LYS A 68 1.27 29.20 -1.97
CA LYS A 68 0.53 30.36 -1.46
C LYS A 68 1.47 31.26 -0.66
#